data_AF-A0A9J8C3F3-F1
#
_entry.id   AF-A0A9J8C3F3-F1
#
_cell.length_a   1.000
_cell.length_b   1.000
_cell.length_c   1.000
_cell.angle_alpha   90.00
_cell.angle_beta   90.00
_cell.angle_gamma   90.00
#
_symmetry.space_group_name_H-M   'P 1'
#
loop_
_entity.id
_entity.type
_entity.pdbx_description
1 polymer ?
#
loop_
_entity_poly.entity_id
_entity_poly.type
_entity_poly.pdbx_seq_one_letter_code
_entity_poly.pdbx_strand_id
1 'polypeptide(L)'
;MKLTESAFMLLICTAALLSTTEGRRLHLRCKCPQIHSGPAIPAEKILSLRVFPAGPHCKNDEIIAKMKKGQTCLDPTKDWVISLNEEINKRNIKSQQ
;
A
#
# COMPACT_ATOMS: atom_id res chain seq x y z
N MET A 1 -46.66 -28.04 6.66
CA MET A 1 -46.35 -26.59 6.65
C MET A 1 -45.30 -26.15 7.70
N LYS A 2 -44.72 -27.04 8.53
CA LYS A 2 -43.65 -26.67 9.49
C LYS A 2 -42.22 -26.84 8.94
N LEU A 3 -42.05 -27.76 8.00
CA LEU A 3 -40.76 -28.06 7.36
C LEU A 3 -40.29 -26.95 6.42
N THR A 4 -41.23 -26.22 5.83
CA THR A 4 -40.98 -25.12 4.88
C THR A 4 -40.42 -23.88 5.59
N GLU A 5 -40.92 -23.55 6.78
CA GLU A 5 -40.44 -22.44 7.60
C GLU A 5 -38.97 -22.63 8.02
N SER A 6 -38.63 -23.85 8.45
CA SER A 6 -37.26 -24.19 8.86
C SER A 6 -36.27 -24.14 7.70
N ALA A 7 -36.69 -24.58 6.50
CA ALA A 7 -35.86 -24.51 5.31
C ALA A 7 -35.62 -23.06 4.87
N PHE A 8 -36.64 -22.21 5.00
CA PHE A 8 -36.54 -20.79 4.66
C PHE A 8 -35.60 -20.05 5.60
N MET A 9 -35.67 -20.32 6.91
CA MET A 9 -34.74 -19.75 7.89
C MET A 9 -33.30 -20.19 7.64
N LEU A 10 -33.07 -21.45 7.27
CA LEU A 10 -31.73 -21.94 6.94
C LEU A 10 -31.15 -21.24 5.70
N LEU A 11 -31.98 -21.04 4.68
CA LEU A 11 -31.63 -20.32 3.43
C LEU A 11 -31.27 -18.84 3.68
N ILE A 12 -32.00 -18.17 4.58
CA ILE A 12 -31.71 -16.77 4.93
C ILE A 12 -30.39 -16.67 5.70
N CYS A 13 -30.13 -17.60 6.63
CA CYS A 13 -28.89 -17.63 7.39
C CYS A 13 -27.65 -17.85 6.50
N THR A 14 -27.73 -18.75 5.51
CA THR A 14 -26.60 -18.99 4.59
C THR A 14 -26.37 -17.78 3.68
N ALA A 15 -27.42 -17.15 3.16
CA ALA A 15 -27.30 -15.94 2.36
C ALA A 15 -26.67 -14.78 3.15
N ALA A 16 -27.09 -14.54 4.38
CA ALA A 16 -26.53 -13.49 5.24
C ALA A 16 -25.03 -13.72 5.53
N LEU A 17 -24.60 -14.96 5.76
CA LEU A 17 -23.18 -15.29 5.96
C LEU A 17 -22.36 -15.03 4.69
N LEU A 18 -22.89 -15.38 3.51
CA LEU A 18 -22.22 -15.14 2.23
C LEU A 18 -22.11 -13.64 1.91
N SER A 19 -23.14 -12.84 2.20
CA SER A 19 -23.17 -11.39 1.95
C SER A 19 -22.22 -10.58 2.83
N THR A 20 -21.77 -11.10 3.98
CA THR A 20 -20.76 -10.42 4.82
C THR A 20 -19.33 -10.51 4.28
N THR A 21 -19.12 -11.21 3.16
CA THR A 21 -17.79 -11.39 2.55
C THR A 21 -17.57 -10.61 1.25
N GLU A 22 -18.50 -9.73 0.87
CA GLU A 22 -18.29 -8.80 -0.22
C GLU A 22 -17.59 -7.53 0.28
N GLY A 23 -16.32 -7.35 -0.10
CA GLY A 23 -15.75 -6.01 -0.20
C GLY A 23 -14.42 -5.77 0.51
N ARG A 24 -13.87 -6.70 1.29
CA ARG A 24 -12.44 -6.65 1.60
C ARG A 24 -11.70 -7.49 0.58
N ARG A 25 -11.61 -6.99 -0.66
CA ARG A 25 -10.48 -7.38 -1.52
C ARG A 25 -9.23 -6.98 -0.75
N LEU A 26 -8.70 -7.88 0.08
CA LEU A 26 -7.37 -7.71 0.66
C LEU A 26 -6.49 -7.31 -0.51
N HIS A 27 -5.90 -6.12 -0.45
CA HIS A 27 -4.88 -5.67 -1.39
C HIS A 27 -3.81 -6.77 -1.43
N LEU A 28 -3.81 -7.61 -2.47
CA LEU A 28 -3.10 -8.91 -2.45
C LEU A 28 -1.57 -8.74 -2.61
N ARG A 29 -0.91 -8.05 -1.66
CA ARG A 29 0.56 -7.94 -1.40
C ARG A 29 1.22 -6.58 -1.70
N CYS A 30 0.48 -5.49 -1.84
CA CYS A 30 1.11 -4.15 -1.80
C CYS A 30 1.83 -3.95 -0.46
N LYS A 31 3.05 -3.42 -0.49
CA LYS A 31 3.90 -3.20 0.70
C LYS A 31 3.47 -1.97 1.50
N CYS A 32 2.74 -1.06 0.88
CA CYS A 32 2.32 0.21 1.44
C CYS A 32 0.83 0.21 1.81
N PRO A 33 0.49 -0.13 3.07
CA PRO A 33 -0.90 -0.02 3.53
C PRO A 33 -1.33 1.44 3.72
N GLN A 34 -0.38 2.35 3.93
CA GLN A 34 -0.63 3.77 4.12
C GLN A 34 0.49 4.59 3.48
N ILE A 35 0.10 5.67 2.80
CA ILE A 35 1.00 6.65 2.19
C ILE A 35 1.19 7.82 3.15
N HIS A 36 2.42 8.34 3.25
CA HIS A 36 2.73 9.55 4.00
C HIS A 36 1.92 10.75 3.47
N SER A 37 1.06 11.31 4.31
CA SER A 37 0.18 12.44 3.96
C SER A 37 0.65 13.77 4.55
N GLY A 38 1.80 13.79 5.25
CA GLY A 38 2.34 15.01 5.85
C GLY A 38 3.12 15.89 4.85
N PRO A 39 3.81 16.94 5.35
CA PRO A 39 4.67 17.78 4.53
C PRO A 39 5.79 16.99 3.84
N ALA A 40 6.41 17.60 2.82
CA ALA A 40 7.56 17.05 2.12
C ALA A 40 8.68 16.68 3.11
N ILE A 41 9.27 15.50 2.92
CA ILE A 41 10.34 14.99 3.78
C ILE A 41 11.68 15.46 3.18
N PRO A 42 12.51 16.21 3.94
CA PRO A 42 13.84 16.61 3.49
C PRO A 42 14.72 15.39 3.19
N ALA A 43 15.49 15.45 2.12
CA ALA A 43 16.30 14.34 1.64
C ALA A 43 17.34 13.88 2.69
N GLU A 44 17.84 14.79 3.52
CA GLU A 44 18.82 14.48 4.57
C GLU A 44 18.26 13.50 5.63
N LYS A 45 16.93 13.43 5.77
CA LYS A 45 16.25 12.48 6.66
C LYS A 45 16.07 11.09 6.01
N ILE A 46 16.25 11.00 4.69
CA ILE A 46 16.15 9.76 3.92
C ILE A 46 17.53 9.12 3.83
N LEU A 47 17.63 7.90 4.38
CA LEU A 47 18.84 7.08 4.34
C LEU A 47 18.95 6.31 3.03
N SER A 48 17.83 5.81 2.51
CA SER A 48 17.76 5.12 1.23
C SER A 48 16.34 5.09 0.71
N LEU A 49 16.16 5.11 -0.61
CA LEU A 49 14.88 4.91 -1.27
C LEU A 49 14.82 3.53 -1.91
N ARG A 50 13.65 2.88 -1.89
CA ARG A 50 13.37 1.69 -2.70
C ARG A 50 12.11 1.92 -3.51
N VAL A 51 12.18 1.64 -4.80
CA VAL A 51 11.07 1.74 -5.74
C VAL A 51 10.61 0.33 -6.10
N PHE A 52 9.33 0.05 -5.97
CA PHE A 52 8.68 -1.19 -6.37
C PHE A 52 7.66 -0.84 -7.46
N PRO A 53 7.91 -1.20 -8.72
CA PRO A 53 6.99 -0.88 -9.81
C PRO A 53 5.71 -1.71 -9.70
N ALA A 54 4.64 -1.19 -10.30
CA ALA A 54 3.38 -1.89 -10.47
C ALA A 54 3.58 -3.22 -11.20
N GLY A 55 2.80 -4.22 -10.80
CA GLY A 55 2.88 -5.57 -11.34
C GLY A 55 1.68 -6.44 -10.95
N PRO A 56 1.75 -7.76 -11.23
CA PRO A 56 0.64 -8.68 -11.01
C PRO A 56 0.15 -8.75 -9.55
N HIS A 57 1.01 -8.40 -8.59
CA HIS A 57 0.73 -8.46 -7.15
C HIS A 57 0.34 -7.11 -6.53
N CYS A 58 0.67 -5.99 -7.18
CA CYS A 58 0.29 -4.66 -6.73
C CYS A 58 0.17 -3.75 -7.95
N LYS A 59 -1.00 -3.13 -8.16
CA LYS A 59 -1.25 -2.30 -9.36
C LYS A 59 -0.62 -0.90 -9.29
N ASN A 60 -0.07 -0.54 -8.13
CA ASN A 60 0.49 0.78 -7.88
C ASN A 60 2.01 0.69 -7.85
N ASP A 61 2.68 1.72 -8.34
CA ASP A 61 4.08 1.94 -8.01
C ASP A 61 4.17 2.31 -6.51
N GLU A 62 5.09 1.68 -5.80
CA GLU A 62 5.32 1.92 -4.38
C GLU A 62 6.73 2.45 -4.15
N ILE A 63 6.84 3.58 -3.46
CA ILE A 63 8.13 4.14 -3.06
C ILE A 63 8.23 4.05 -1.54
N ILE A 64 9.26 3.34 -1.04
CA ILE A 64 9.52 3.19 0.38
C ILE A 64 10.81 3.93 0.75
N ALA A 65 10.66 4.96 1.56
CA ALA A 65 11.74 5.70 2.16
C ALA A 65 12.19 5.03 3.47
N LYS A 66 13.46 4.66 3.57
CA LYS A 66 14.10 4.29 4.84
C LYS A 66 14.64 5.53 5.52
N MET A 67 14.25 5.72 6.77
CA MET A 67 14.66 6.83 7.64
C MET A 67 15.30 6.28 8.92
N LYS A 68 15.88 7.15 9.74
CA LYS A 68 16.44 6.75 11.05
C LYS A 68 15.40 6.12 11.99
N LYS A 69 14.16 6.62 11.95
CA LYS A 69 13.07 6.20 12.83
C LYS A 69 12.13 5.14 12.22
N GLY A 70 12.55 4.46 11.15
CA GLY A 70 11.75 3.43 10.49
C GLY A 70 11.58 3.68 9.00
N GLN A 71 10.50 3.16 8.43
CA GLN A 71 10.20 3.27 7.01
C GLN A 71 8.85 3.95 6.81
N THR A 72 8.71 4.67 5.71
CA THR A 72 7.45 5.27 5.31
C THR A 72 7.26 5.15 3.80
N CYS A 73 6.01 5.02 3.37
CA CYS A 73 5.67 4.98 1.96
C CYS A 73 5.39 6.39 1.45
N LEU A 74 5.90 6.70 0.27
CA LEU A 74 5.76 7.98 -0.40
C LEU A 74 4.86 7.84 -1.62
N ASP A 75 4.14 8.90 -1.93
CA ASP A 75 3.29 8.99 -3.11
C ASP A 75 4.15 9.26 -4.36
N PRO A 76 4.24 8.31 -5.31
CA PRO A 76 5.06 8.49 -6.52
C PRO A 76 4.56 9.62 -7.43
N THR A 77 3.33 10.11 -7.22
CA THR A 77 2.73 11.17 -8.05
C THR A 77 3.07 12.59 -7.58
N LYS A 78 3.70 12.74 -6.42
CA LYS A 78 4.06 14.06 -5.87
C LYS A 78 5.39 14.55 -6.42
N ASP A 79 5.42 15.78 -6.92
CA ASP A 79 6.63 16.40 -7.48
C ASP A 79 7.84 16.32 -6.55
N TRP A 80 7.65 16.59 -5.26
CA TRP A 80 8.75 16.53 -4.29
C TRP A 80 9.31 15.11 -4.10
N VAL A 81 8.50 14.06 -4.31
CA VAL A 81 8.96 12.67 -4.24
C VAL A 81 9.78 12.31 -5.48
N ILE A 82 9.38 12.83 -6.64
CA ILE A 82 10.14 12.69 -7.89
C ILE A 82 11.51 13.36 -7.74
N SER A 83 11.54 14.62 -7.30
CA SER A 83 12.81 15.34 -7.05
C SER A 83 13.68 14.66 -5.99
N LEU A 84 13.05 14.14 -4.93
CA LEU A 84 13.76 13.39 -3.89
C LEU A 84 14.49 12.18 -4.48
N ASN A 85 13.84 11.38 -5.34
CA ASN A 85 14.44 10.21 -5.96
C ASN A 85 15.72 10.55 -6.75
N GLU A 86 15.68 11.64 -7.52
CA GLU A 86 16.86 12.14 -8.24
C GLU A 86 17.99 12.56 -7.28
N GLU A 87 17.65 13.23 -6.19
CA GLU A 87 18.62 13.67 -5.19
C GLU A 87 19.29 12.48 -4.48
N ILE A 88 18.52 11.46 -4.09
CA ILE A 88 19.07 10.21 -3.53
C ILE A 88 20.04 9.57 -4.53
N ASN A 89 19.64 9.48 -5.80
CA ASN A 89 20.47 8.85 -6.83
C ASN A 89 21.82 9.57 -7.01
N LYS A 90 21.80 10.91 -7.05
CA LYS A 90 23.02 11.73 -7.11
C LYS A 90 23.93 11.51 -5.90
N ARG A 91 23.37 11.37 -4.68
CA ARG A 91 24.15 11.07 -3.47
C ARG A 91 24.81 9.70 -3.51
N ASN A 92 24.11 8.69 -4.01
CA ASN A 92 24.66 7.34 -4.15
C ASN A 92 25.86 7.30 -5.11
N ILE A 93 25.76 7.98 -6.26
CA ILE A 93 26.87 8.07 -7.23
C ILE A 93 28.11 8.71 -6.58
N LYS A 94 27.93 9.84 -5.89
CA LYS A 94 29.04 10.53 -5.19
C LYS A 94 29.68 9.70 -4.08
N SER A 95 28.93 8.82 -3.43
CA SER A 95 29.44 7.99 -2.32
C SER A 95 30.21 6.75 -2.81
N GLN A 96 30.11 6.43 -4.11
CA GLN A 96 30.81 5.31 -4.76
C GLN A 96 32.10 5.76 -5.46
N GLN A 97 32.38 7.06 -5.48
CA GLN A 97 33.57 7.69 -6.06
C GLN A 97 34.47 8.23 -4.95
#